data_AF-A0AAW4L7A7-F1
#
_entry.id   AF-A0AAW4L7A7-F1
#
_cell.length_a   1.000
_cell.length_b   1.000
_cell.length_c   1.000
_cell.angle_alpha   90.00
_cell.angle_beta   90.00
_cell.angle_gamma   90.00
#
_symmetry.space_group_name_H-M   'P 1'
#
loop_
_entity.id
_entity.type
_entity.pdbx_description
1 polymer ?
#
loop_
_entity_poly.entity_id
_entity_poly.type
_entity_poly.pdbx_seq_one_letter_code
_entity_poly.pdbx_strand_id
1 'polypeptide(L)'
;MAIVKYNPIKELRSMQEQMNRLLDLAWNRETGEDMRDGVWQPAVDIYEDDESVVIKAEIPDVDQKDIEVKIEDNTLTLKGERRHDQSVKKENYHRVERYYGTFQRSFHLPHTIDQEKIKAACDRGVLTITLPKKGEKKPKQITVEVK
;
A
#
# COMPACT_ATOMS: atom_id res chain seq x y z
N MET A 1 19.38 -17.30 22.55
CA MET A 1 19.35 -16.16 23.51
C MET A 1 20.78 -15.78 23.85
N ALA A 2 21.16 -14.54 23.56
CA ALA A 2 22.19 -13.82 24.31
C ALA A 2 21.54 -12.50 24.74
N ILE A 3 21.59 -12.18 26.03
CA ILE A 3 21.07 -10.93 26.59
C ILE A 3 22.20 -9.89 26.48
N VAL A 4 21.92 -8.79 25.79
CA VAL A 4 22.76 -7.58 25.80
C VAL A 4 22.08 -6.54 26.68
N LYS A 5 22.88 -5.80 27.47
CA LYS A 5 22.43 -4.81 28.45
C LYS A 5 21.61 -3.67 27.83
N TYR A 6 20.41 -3.49 28.38
CA TYR A 6 19.44 -2.42 28.13
C TYR A 6 20.01 -1.02 28.39
N ASN A 7 19.78 -0.08 27.45
CA ASN A 7 20.23 1.31 27.52
C ASN A 7 19.02 2.27 27.42
N PRO A 8 18.49 2.76 28.56
CA PRO A 8 17.10 3.25 28.69
C PRO A 8 16.74 4.53 27.95
N ILE A 9 17.72 5.37 27.55
CA ILE A 9 17.42 6.71 27.00
C ILE A 9 17.16 6.67 25.49
N LYS A 10 17.70 5.69 24.76
CA LYS A 10 17.43 5.52 23.32
C LYS A 10 16.09 4.83 23.06
N GLU A 11 15.69 3.89 23.93
CA GLU A 11 14.41 3.17 23.79
C GLU A 11 13.20 4.06 24.10
N LEU A 12 13.31 5.02 25.04
CA LEU A 12 12.20 5.92 25.37
C LEU A 12 11.72 6.79 24.19
N ARG A 13 12.61 7.20 23.27
CA ARG A 13 12.22 8.01 22.09
C ARG A 13 11.60 7.16 20.97
N SER A 14 12.13 5.96 20.72
CA SER A 14 11.50 5.04 19.76
C SER A 14 10.16 4.50 20.26
N MET A 15 10.03 4.32 21.59
CA MET A 15 8.76 3.97 22.22
C MET A 15 7.76 5.12 22.17
N GLN A 16 8.17 6.39 22.32
CA GLN A 16 7.25 7.53 22.20
C GLN A 16 6.63 7.65 20.80
N GLU A 17 7.40 7.46 19.72
CA GLU A 17 6.86 7.50 18.35
C GLU A 17 5.97 6.31 18.01
N GLN A 18 6.31 5.11 18.53
CA GLN A 18 5.48 3.92 18.38
C GLN A 18 4.22 3.98 19.25
N MET A 19 4.32 4.56 20.45
CA MET A 19 3.20 4.80 21.35
C MET A 19 2.26 5.86 20.80
N ASN A 20 2.74 6.93 20.16
CA ASN A 20 1.86 7.92 19.53
C ASN A 20 1.03 7.29 18.38
N ARG A 21 1.64 6.43 17.56
CA ARG A 21 0.89 5.67 16.54
C ARG A 21 -0.09 4.66 17.14
N LEU A 22 0.26 4.02 18.24
CA LEU A 22 -0.64 3.10 18.96
C LEU A 22 -1.73 3.83 19.76
N LEU A 23 -1.45 5.04 20.24
CA LEU A 23 -2.38 5.94 20.93
C LEU A 23 -3.38 6.54 19.94
N ASP A 24 -2.97 6.93 18.73
CA ASP A 24 -3.93 7.31 17.67
C ASP A 24 -4.85 6.15 17.30
N LEU A 25 -4.32 4.92 17.24
CA LEU A 25 -5.11 3.69 17.03
C LEU A 25 -5.99 3.33 18.25
N ALA A 26 -5.62 3.75 19.46
CA ALA A 26 -6.33 3.44 20.71
C ALA A 26 -7.34 4.53 21.12
N TRP A 27 -7.12 5.80 20.77
CA TRP A 27 -8.03 6.90 21.03
C TRP A 27 -9.31 6.79 20.18
N ASN A 28 -9.19 6.22 18.97
CA ASN A 28 -10.33 5.79 18.16
C ASN A 28 -11.06 4.55 18.73
N ARG A 29 -10.59 3.97 19.84
CA ARG A 29 -11.14 2.72 20.42
C ARG A 29 -12.02 2.96 21.66
N GLU A 30 -12.06 4.16 22.23
CA GLU A 30 -12.81 4.42 23.48
C GLU A 30 -14.22 5.00 23.30
N THR A 31 -14.72 5.13 22.07
CA THR A 31 -16.15 5.40 21.82
C THR A 31 -16.83 4.20 21.18
N GLY A 32 -17.33 3.28 22.00
CA GLY A 32 -18.49 2.41 21.76
C GLY A 32 -18.60 1.62 20.45
N GLU A 33 -18.22 0.34 20.47
CA GLU A 33 -18.69 -0.73 19.57
C GLU A 33 -18.80 -0.41 18.07
N ASP A 34 -17.89 0.33 17.44
CA ASP A 34 -18.01 0.60 16.00
C ASP A 34 -17.53 -0.56 15.11
N MET A 35 -18.23 -0.73 13.97
CA MET A 35 -17.82 -1.63 12.89
C MET A 35 -16.33 -1.37 12.59
N ARG A 36 -15.57 -2.35 12.11
CA ARG A 36 -14.11 -2.23 11.93
C ARG A 36 -13.72 -1.16 10.88
N ASP A 37 -13.86 0.11 11.24
CA ASP A 37 -13.40 1.32 10.57
C ASP A 37 -11.91 1.51 10.89
N GLY A 38 -11.13 0.46 10.59
CA GLY A 38 -9.67 0.51 10.61
C GLY A 38 -9.14 0.84 9.22
N VAL A 39 -7.87 1.19 9.11
CA VAL A 39 -7.19 1.28 7.80
C VAL A 39 -7.22 -0.11 7.17
N TRP A 40 -8.06 -0.31 6.16
CA TRP A 40 -8.07 -1.56 5.40
C TRP A 40 -6.77 -1.65 4.60
N GLN A 41 -6.10 -2.80 4.67
CA GLN A 41 -4.88 -3.07 3.91
C GLN A 41 -5.15 -4.20 2.91
N PRO A 42 -5.59 -3.88 1.68
CA PRO A 42 -5.78 -4.86 0.60
C PRO A 42 -4.60 -5.82 0.49
N ALA A 43 -4.85 -7.12 0.35
CA ALA A 43 -3.79 -8.10 0.08
C ALA A 43 -3.19 -7.83 -1.31
N VAL A 44 -1.88 -8.04 -1.46
CA VAL A 44 -1.16 -7.71 -2.69
C VAL A 44 -0.13 -8.78 -3.02
N ASP A 45 -0.14 -9.19 -4.29
CA ASP A 45 0.93 -9.99 -4.92
C ASP A 45 1.77 -9.10 -5.83
N ILE A 46 3.09 -9.30 -5.81
CA ILE A 46 4.03 -8.59 -6.67
C ILE A 46 4.94 -9.62 -7.32
N TYR A 47 5.05 -9.58 -8.64
CA TYR A 47 5.97 -10.42 -9.39
C TYR A 47 6.57 -9.64 -10.57
N GLU A 48 7.66 -10.18 -11.11
CA GLU A 48 8.40 -9.58 -12.22
C GLU A 48 8.60 -10.65 -13.30
N ASP A 49 8.34 -10.28 -14.56
CA ASP A 49 8.75 -11.03 -15.74
C ASP A 49 9.87 -10.28 -16.47
N ASP A 50 10.29 -10.73 -17.65
CA ASP A 50 11.40 -10.10 -18.39
C ASP A 50 11.11 -8.63 -18.76
N GLU A 51 9.85 -8.30 -19.03
CA GLU A 51 9.44 -7.01 -19.58
C GLU A 51 8.86 -6.05 -18.54
N SER A 52 8.31 -6.56 -17.43
CA SER A 52 7.49 -5.77 -16.52
C SER A 52 7.51 -6.26 -15.07
N VAL A 53 7.22 -5.35 -14.15
CA VAL A 53 6.81 -5.66 -12.78
C VAL A 53 5.29 -5.55 -12.71
N VAL A 54 4.61 -6.50 -12.08
CA VAL A 54 3.15 -6.51 -11.96
C VAL A 54 2.77 -6.55 -10.49
N ILE A 55 1.87 -5.65 -10.10
CA ILE A 55 1.25 -5.58 -8.77
C ILE A 55 -0.22 -5.96 -8.91
N LYS A 56 -0.69 -6.95 -8.15
CA LYS A 56 -2.10 -7.34 -8.06
C LYS A 56 -2.62 -7.09 -6.67
N ALA A 57 -3.65 -6.28 -6.52
CA ALA A 57 -4.27 -5.96 -5.23
C ALA A 57 -5.73 -6.42 -5.19
N GLU A 58 -6.13 -7.08 -4.10
CA GLU A 58 -7.53 -7.48 -3.88
C GLU A 58 -8.34 -6.32 -3.31
N ILE A 59 -9.18 -5.73 -4.16
CA ILE A 59 -10.01 -4.56 -3.84
C ILE A 59 -11.49 -4.83 -4.19
N PRO A 60 -12.14 -5.83 -3.55
CA PRO A 60 -13.54 -6.14 -3.80
C PRO A 60 -14.50 -5.06 -3.25
N ASP A 61 -15.61 -4.85 -3.95
CA ASP A 61 -16.68 -3.90 -3.59
C ASP A 61 -16.22 -2.45 -3.46
N VAL A 62 -15.28 -2.05 -4.30
CA VAL A 62 -14.89 -0.65 -4.48
C VAL A 62 -15.17 -0.25 -5.91
N ASP A 63 -15.87 0.87 -6.10
CA ASP A 63 -16.09 1.44 -7.42
C ASP A 63 -14.75 1.87 -8.02
N GLN A 64 -14.51 1.56 -9.29
CA GLN A 64 -13.25 1.87 -9.96
C GLN A 64 -12.95 3.37 -9.94
N LYS A 65 -14.00 4.22 -9.95
CA LYS A 65 -13.85 5.68 -9.89
C LYS A 65 -13.33 6.18 -8.53
N ASP A 66 -13.47 5.37 -7.49
CA ASP A 66 -13.06 5.68 -6.12
C ASP A 66 -11.66 5.11 -5.81
N ILE A 67 -11.00 4.48 -6.80
CA ILE A 67 -9.63 3.98 -6.71
C ILE A 67 -8.69 5.02 -7.32
N GLU A 68 -7.69 5.45 -6.54
CA GLU A 68 -6.64 6.35 -6.95
C GLU A 68 -5.30 5.61 -7.02
N VAL A 69 -4.61 5.72 -8.17
CA VAL A 69 -3.24 5.26 -8.35
C VAL A 69 -2.38 6.44 -8.78
N LYS A 70 -1.43 6.84 -7.94
CA LYS A 70 -0.52 7.97 -8.19
C LYS A 70 0.94 7.55 -8.05
N ILE A 71 1.82 8.28 -8.73
CA ILE A 71 3.26 8.14 -8.59
C ILE A 71 3.86 9.50 -8.29
N GLU A 72 4.56 9.58 -7.17
CA GLU A 72 5.28 10.77 -6.71
C GLU A 72 6.63 10.31 -6.16
N ASP A 73 7.73 10.95 -6.55
CA ASP A 73 9.09 10.63 -6.09
C ASP A 73 9.47 9.13 -6.18
N ASN A 74 9.16 8.49 -7.32
CA ASN A 74 9.32 7.05 -7.56
C ASN A 74 8.53 6.14 -6.58
N THR A 75 7.52 6.68 -5.90
CA THR A 75 6.64 5.91 -5.03
C THR A 75 5.26 5.79 -5.66
N LEU A 76 4.87 4.57 -6.02
CA LEU A 76 3.50 4.29 -6.43
C LEU A 76 2.62 4.17 -5.20
N THR A 77 1.55 4.95 -5.14
CA THR A 77 0.57 4.95 -4.06
C THR A 77 -0.80 4.58 -4.61
N LEU A 78 -1.37 3.54 -4.03
CA LEU A 78 -2.72 3.04 -4.27
C LEU A 78 -3.61 3.46 -3.09
N LYS A 79 -4.69 4.19 -3.35
CA LYS A 79 -5.67 4.63 -2.34
C LYS A 79 -7.11 4.35 -2.78
N GLY A 80 -8.01 4.29 -1.81
CA GLY A 80 -9.44 4.27 -2.04
C GLY A 80 -10.21 4.03 -0.75
N GLU A 81 -11.49 3.72 -0.89
CA GLU A 81 -12.40 3.49 0.25
C GLU A 81 -13.36 2.35 -0.06
N ARG A 82 -13.53 1.43 0.89
CA ARG A 82 -14.62 0.45 0.87
C ARG A 82 -15.71 0.87 1.85
N ARG A 83 -16.89 1.17 1.32
CA ARG A 83 -17.99 1.68 2.13
C ARG A 83 -18.85 0.56 2.70
N HIS A 84 -19.37 0.80 3.90
CA HIS A 84 -20.43 -0.01 4.48
C HIS A 84 -21.71 0.12 3.65
N ASP A 85 -22.44 -0.99 3.54
CA ASP A 85 -23.82 -0.94 3.05
C ASP A 85 -24.71 -0.30 4.11
N GLN A 86 -25.12 0.95 3.86
CA GLN A 86 -25.95 1.73 4.77
C GLN A 86 -27.42 1.25 4.77
N SER A 87 -27.82 0.36 3.86
CA SER A 87 -29.19 -0.18 3.83
C SER A 87 -29.48 -1.18 4.95
N VAL A 88 -28.43 -1.77 5.55
CA VAL A 88 -28.55 -2.76 6.63
C VAL A 88 -28.18 -2.11 7.96
N LYS A 89 -29.12 -2.12 8.91
CA LYS A 89 -28.88 -1.62 10.27
C LYS A 89 -27.84 -2.49 10.99
N LYS A 90 -27.00 -1.87 11.82
CA LYS A 90 -25.94 -2.50 12.61
C LYS A 90 -26.45 -3.69 13.46
N GLU A 91 -27.63 -3.54 14.06
CA GLU A 91 -28.30 -4.56 14.87
C GLU A 91 -28.70 -5.84 14.11
N ASN A 92 -28.80 -5.75 12.78
CA ASN A 92 -29.18 -6.88 11.92
C ASN A 92 -27.97 -7.74 11.50
N TYR A 93 -26.73 -7.33 11.81
CA TYR A 93 -25.55 -8.12 11.50
C TYR A 93 -25.36 -9.24 12.53
N HIS A 94 -25.38 -10.49 12.09
CA HIS A 94 -24.94 -11.61 12.94
C HIS A 94 -23.42 -11.64 13.13
N ARG A 95 -22.65 -11.17 12.14
CA ARG A 95 -21.18 -11.14 12.16
C ARG A 95 -20.64 -10.17 11.09
N VAL A 96 -19.56 -9.47 11.40
CA VAL A 96 -18.79 -8.65 10.46
C VAL A 96 -17.32 -9.07 10.51
N GLU A 97 -16.82 -9.66 9.44
CA GLU A 97 -15.40 -10.08 9.30
C GLU A 97 -14.64 -9.24 8.27
N ARG A 98 -15.38 -8.66 7.31
CA ARG A 98 -14.84 -7.79 6.27
C ARG A 98 -14.40 -6.47 6.88
N TYR A 99 -13.29 -5.95 6.39
CA TYR A 99 -12.83 -4.60 6.68
C TYR A 99 -13.51 -3.59 5.77
N TYR A 100 -13.86 -2.45 6.34
CA TYR A 100 -14.44 -1.28 5.67
C TYR A 100 -13.64 -0.04 6.08
N GLY A 101 -13.79 1.03 5.30
CA GLY A 101 -13.03 2.26 5.46
C GLY A 101 -11.99 2.47 4.36
N THR A 102 -11.10 3.43 4.61
CA THR A 102 -10.08 3.84 3.65
C THR A 102 -8.92 2.86 3.62
N PHE A 103 -8.28 2.74 2.46
CA PHE A 103 -7.05 2.00 2.29
C PHE A 103 -5.98 2.85 1.62
N GLN A 104 -4.73 2.60 1.98
CA GLN A 104 -3.55 3.15 1.32
C GLN A 104 -2.41 2.13 1.34
N ARG A 105 -1.84 1.84 0.17
CA ARG A 105 -0.63 1.04 -0.02
C ARG A 105 0.36 1.84 -0.85
N SER A 106 1.64 1.84 -0.46
CA SER A 106 2.69 2.54 -1.18
C SER A 106 3.86 1.60 -1.47
N PHE A 107 4.42 1.70 -2.68
CA PHE A 107 5.48 0.84 -3.20
C PHE A 107 6.57 1.70 -3.82
N HIS A 108 7.82 1.50 -3.42
CA HIS A 108 8.95 2.16 -4.06
C HIS A 108 9.24 1.45 -5.39
N LEU A 109 9.28 2.22 -6.47
CA LEU A 109 9.54 1.73 -7.81
C LEU A 109 11.05 1.80 -8.10
N PRO A 110 11.63 0.74 -8.68
CA PRO A 110 12.97 0.81 -9.25
C PRO A 110 13.07 1.87 -10.35
N HIS A 111 14.24 2.50 -10.51
CA HIS A 111 14.50 3.43 -11.60
C HIS A 111 14.45 2.79 -12.99
N THR A 112 14.43 1.46 -13.06
CA THR A 112 14.26 0.69 -14.29
C THR A 112 12.84 0.68 -14.81
N ILE A 113 11.84 1.21 -14.08
CA ILE A 113 10.45 1.29 -14.56
C ILE A 113 10.21 2.51 -15.45
N ASP A 114 9.55 2.30 -16.58
CA ASP A 114 9.07 3.34 -17.50
C ASP A 114 7.70 3.86 -17.00
N GLN A 115 7.74 4.96 -16.24
CA GLN A 115 6.56 5.51 -15.57
C GLN A 115 5.50 6.05 -16.54
N GLU A 116 5.88 6.43 -17.77
CA GLU A 116 4.95 6.98 -18.77
C GLU A 116 4.04 5.90 -19.37
N LYS A 117 4.41 4.62 -19.23
CA LYS A 117 3.70 3.49 -19.84
C LYS A 117 2.97 2.60 -18.82
N ILE A 118 2.86 3.06 -17.58
CA ILE A 118 2.17 2.32 -16.52
C ILE A 118 0.68 2.22 -16.86
N LYS A 119 0.12 1.03 -16.63
CA LYS A 119 -1.31 0.76 -16.86
C LYS A 119 -1.91 0.13 -15.62
N ALA A 120 -3.15 0.47 -15.34
CA ALA A 120 -3.94 -0.13 -14.29
C ALA A 120 -5.28 -0.62 -14.85
N ALA A 121 -5.70 -1.81 -14.44
CA ALA A 121 -6.99 -2.38 -14.82
C ALA A 121 -7.58 -3.11 -13.61
N CYS A 122 -8.88 -2.98 -13.39
CA CYS A 122 -9.60 -3.70 -12.34
C CYS A 122 -10.57 -4.70 -12.99
N ASP A 123 -10.39 -5.98 -12.71
CA ASP A 123 -11.31 -7.04 -13.12
C ASP A 123 -11.74 -7.85 -11.89
N ARG A 124 -13.05 -8.06 -11.73
CA ARG A 124 -13.65 -8.89 -10.67
C ARG A 124 -13.08 -8.63 -9.26
N GLY A 125 -12.88 -7.35 -8.92
CA GLY A 125 -12.38 -6.93 -7.61
C GLY A 125 -10.87 -7.10 -7.41
N VAL A 126 -10.10 -7.35 -8.48
CA VAL A 126 -8.64 -7.39 -8.45
C VAL A 126 -8.07 -6.27 -9.32
N LEU A 127 -7.35 -5.34 -8.71
CA LEU A 127 -6.62 -4.29 -9.40
C LEU A 127 -5.25 -4.82 -9.83
N THR A 128 -4.99 -4.84 -11.13
CA THR A 128 -3.70 -5.17 -11.72
C THR A 128 -3.01 -3.90 -12.21
N ILE A 129 -1.84 -3.60 -11.67
CA ILE A 129 -0.97 -2.50 -12.10
C ILE A 129 0.23 -3.11 -12.80
N THR A 130 0.40 -2.79 -14.09
CA THR A 130 1.53 -3.23 -14.90
C THR A 130 2.54 -2.09 -15.03
N LEU A 131 3.79 -2.38 -14.65
CA LEU A 131 4.91 -1.45 -14.60
C LEU A 131 5.98 -1.89 -15.61
N PRO A 132 5.94 -1.40 -16.86
CA PRO A 132 6.89 -1.81 -17.88
C PRO A 132 8.32 -1.37 -17.50
N LYS A 133 9.31 -2.21 -17.79
CA LYS A 133 10.71 -1.83 -17.67
C LYS A 133 11.10 -0.91 -18.82
N LYS A 134 12.02 0.03 -18.54
CA LYS A 134 12.72 0.83 -19.54
C LYS A 134 13.50 -0.13 -20.41
N GLY A 135 13.31 -0.04 -21.73
CA GLY A 135 14.06 -0.86 -22.68
C GLY A 135 15.57 -0.75 -22.42
N GLU A 136 16.28 -1.88 -22.54
CA GLU A 136 17.71 -1.96 -22.28
C GLU A 136 18.45 -0.86 -23.07
N LYS A 137 19.00 0.13 -22.35
CA LYS A 137 20.00 1.00 -22.94
C LYS A 137 21.23 0.12 -23.16
N LYS A 138 21.50 -0.23 -24.42
CA LYS A 138 22.78 -0.84 -24.80
C LYS A 138 23.91 -0.05 -24.12
N PRO A 139 24.89 -0.72 -23.50
CA PRO A 139 25.98 -0.03 -22.83
C PRO A 139 26.61 0.97 -23.81
N LYS A 140 26.65 2.26 -23.42
CA LYS A 140 27.35 3.27 -24.21
C LYS A 140 28.84 3.02 -24.04
N GLN A 141 29.49 2.51 -25.10
CA GLN A 141 30.94 2.48 -25.16
C GLN A 141 31.44 3.93 -25.25
N ILE A 142 32.19 4.35 -24.23
CA ILE A 142 32.86 5.65 -24.22
C ILE A 142 34.28 5.43 -24.75
N THR A 143 34.58 6.00 -25.91
CA THR A 143 35.95 6.00 -26.45
C THR A 143 36.77 7.05 -25.70
N VAL A 144 37.92 6.66 -25.16
CA VAL A 144 38.86 7.59 -24.51
C VAL A 144 39.66 8.30 -25.59
N GLU A 145 39.51 9.62 -25.70
CA GLU A 145 40.37 10.46 -26.55
C GLU A 145 41.70 10.75 -25.82
N VAL A 146 42.81 10.47 -26.49
CA VAL A 146 44.16 10.82 -26.02
C VAL A 146 44.43 12.27 -26.39
N LYS A 147 44.83 13.08 -25.40
CA LYS A 147 45.32 14.46 -25.60
C LYS A 147 46.81 14.48 -25.91
#